data_AF-A0A7V2EYK0-F1
#
_entry.id   AF-A0A7V2EYK0-F1
#
_cell.length_a   1.000
_cell.length_b   1.000
_cell.length_c   1.000
_cell.angle_alpha   90.00
_cell.angle_beta   90.00
_cell.angle_gamma   90.00
#
_symmetry.space_group_name_H-M   'P 1'
#
loop_
_entity.id
_entity.type
_entity.pdbx_description
1 polymer ?
#
loop_
_entity_poly.entity_id
_entity_poly.type
_entity_poly.pdbx_seq_one_letter_code
_entity_poly.pdbx_strand_id
1 'polypeptide(L)' 'MALVSLRQLLDHAAENAYGIPAFNVNNMEQVKAIMIAADATDSPVILQGSAGARKYAGEAFLRHLIMAAA' A
#
# COMPACT_ATOMS: atom_id res chain seq x y z
N MET A 1 2.25 -12.29 -2.81
CA MET A 1 1.02 -12.07 -3.61
C MET A 1 1.34 -11.06 -4.72
N ALA A 2 0.56 -11.00 -5.80
CA ALA A 2 0.86 -10.05 -6.88
C ALA A 2 0.29 -8.66 -6.55
N LEU A 3 1.03 -7.60 -6.88
CA LEU A 3 0.47 -6.24 -6.88
C LEU A 3 -0.69 -6.17 -7.87
N VAL A 4 -1.80 -5.56 -7.46
CA VAL A 4 -2.98 -5.35 -8.31
C VAL A 4 -3.01 -3.92 -8.85
N SER A 5 -3.74 -3.72 -9.94
CA SER A 5 -3.92 -2.37 -10.47
C SER A 5 -4.82 -1.54 -9.55
N LEU A 6 -4.53 -0.24 -9.41
CA LEU A 6 -5.37 0.68 -8.66
C LEU A 6 -6.80 0.72 -9.23
N ARG A 7 -6.95 0.62 -10.55
CA ARG A 7 -8.25 0.64 -11.22
C ARG A 7 -9.12 -0.54 -10.79
N GLN A 8 -8.57 -1.76 -10.80
CA GLN A 8 -9.29 -2.95 -10.33
C GLN A 8 -9.79 -2.78 -8.90
N LEU A 9 -8.94 -2.23 -8.03
CA LEU A 9 -9.28 -2.06 -6.62
C LEU A 9 -10.37 -1.00 -6.42
N LEU A 10 -10.28 0.14 -7.10
CA LEU A 10 -11.27 1.22 -7.02
C LEU A 10 -12.61 0.84 -7.67
N ASP A 11 -12.59 0.09 -8.77
CA ASP A 11 -13.82 -0.42 -9.40
C ASP A 11 -14.57 -1.34 -8.43
N HIS A 12 -13.86 -2.29 -7.79
CA HIS A 12 -14.46 -3.15 -6.77
C HIS A 12 -15.04 -2.36 -5.59
N ALA A 13 -14.34 -1.33 -5.11
CA ALA A 13 -14.85 -0.46 -4.05
C ALA A 13 -16.11 0.30 -4.45
N ALA A 14 -16.18 0.79 -5.69
CA ALA A 14 -17.36 1.47 -6.22
C ALA A 14 -18.57 0.51 -6.34
N GLU A 15 -18.34 -0.71 -6.83
CA GLU A 15 -19.37 -1.76 -6.96
C GLU A 15 -19.93 -2.22 -5.60
N ASN A 16 -19.11 -2.20 -4.56
CA ASN A 16 -19.45 -2.70 -3.23
C ASN A 16 -19.66 -1.57 -2.19
N ALA A 17 -19.76 -0.32 -2.63
CA ALA A 17 -20.09 0.85 -1.81
C ALA A 17 -19.20 1.04 -0.56
N TYR A 18 -17.88 0.87 -0.70
CA TYR A 18 -16.92 1.13 0.39
C TYR A 18 -15.73 1.99 -0.07
N GLY A 19 -14.97 2.51 0.89
CA GLY A 19 -13.75 3.28 0.65
C GLY A 19 -12.50 2.47 0.96
N ILE A 20 -11.43 2.70 0.20
CA ILE A 20 -10.12 2.06 0.46
C ILE A 20 -9.16 3.11 1.03
N PRO A 21 -8.53 2.86 2.18
CA PRO A 21 -7.55 3.78 2.73
C PRO A 21 -6.27 3.75 1.88
N ALA A 22 -5.73 4.95 1.65
CA ALA A 22 -4.46 5.15 0.96
C ALA A 22 -3.42 5.75 1.92
N PHE A 23 -2.43 4.94 2.28
CA PHE A 23 -1.45 5.29 3.30
C PHE A 23 -0.12 5.66 2.66
N ASN A 24 0.43 6.81 3.06
CA ASN A 24 1.79 7.17 2.69
C ASN A 24 2.80 6.34 3.51
N VAL A 25 3.87 5.89 2.86
CA VAL A 25 4.94 5.10 3.49
C VAL A 25 6.32 5.63 3.13
N ASN A 26 7.21 5.56 4.12
CA ASN A 26 8.57 6.06 4.07
C ASN A 26 9.60 5.04 4.59
N ASN A 27 9.18 4.03 5.37
CA ASN A 27 10.07 3.03 5.97
C ASN A 27 9.36 1.70 6.23
N MET A 28 10.12 0.73 6.76
CA MET A 28 9.65 -0.64 6.99
C MET A 28 8.58 -0.73 8.06
N GLU A 29 8.73 0.03 9.15
CA GLU A 29 7.83 0.01 10.29
C GLU A 29 6.42 0.43 9.89
N GLN A 30 6.31 1.46 9.04
CA GLN A 30 5.03 1.93 8.52
C GLN A 30 4.37 0.89 7.62
N VAL A 31 5.13 0.32 6.66
CA VAL A 31 4.61 -0.74 5.79
C VAL A 31 4.13 -1.93 6.61
N LYS A 32 4.94 -2.40 7.56
CA LYS A 32 4.59 -3.53 8.43
C LYS A 32 3.33 -3.24 9.25
N ALA A 33 3.21 -2.06 9.85
CA ALA A 33 2.03 -1.69 10.63
C ALA A 33 0.75 -1.69 9.78
N ILE A 34 0.81 -1.14 8.56
CA ILE A 34 -0.33 -1.11 7.64
C ILE A 34 -0.71 -2.54 7.20
N MET A 35 0.27 -3.37 6.85
CA MET A 35 0.01 -4.74 6.41
C MET A 35 -0.57 -5.61 7.53
N ILE A 36 -0.11 -5.46 8.77
CA ILE A 36 -0.70 -6.16 9.93
C ILE A 36 -2.15 -5.74 10.14
N ALA A 37 -2.45 -4.45 10.03
CA ALA A 37 -3.83 -3.96 10.14
C ALA A 37 -4.72 -4.48 9.01
N ALA A 38 -4.21 -4.46 7.77
CA ALA A 38 -4.91 -4.98 6.59
C ALA A 38 -5.26 -6.46 6.72
N ASP A 39 -4.31 -7.27 7.19
CA ASP A 39 -4.48 -8.71 7.43
C ASP A 39 -5.49 -8.96 8.55
N ALA A 40 -5.39 -8.22 9.66
CA ALA A 40 -6.31 -8.35 10.79
C ALA A 40 -7.76 -7.97 10.46
N THR A 41 -8.00 -7.11 9.46
CA THR A 41 -9.34 -6.66 9.06
C THR A 41 -9.79 -7.21 7.70
N ASP A 42 -9.04 -8.14 7.10
CA ASP A 42 -9.27 -8.68 5.76
C ASP A 42 -9.61 -7.59 4.73
N SER A 43 -8.80 -6.53 4.74
CA SER A 43 -9.08 -5.30 4.00
C SER A 43 -8.02 -5.01 2.94
N PRO A 44 -8.42 -4.55 1.75
CA PRO A 44 -7.45 -4.06 0.77
C PRO A 44 -6.83 -2.73 1.22
N VAL A 45 -5.57 -2.49 0.83
CA VAL A 45 -4.86 -1.23 1.11
C VAL A 45 -4.17 -0.67 -0.12
N ILE A 46 -4.00 0.65 -0.15
CA ILE A 46 -3.14 1.33 -1.11
C ILE A 46 -1.93 1.88 -0.36
N LEU A 47 -0.72 1.44 -0.74
CA LEU A 47 0.54 2.00 -0.24
C LEU A 47 1.09 3.03 -1.22
N GLN A 48 1.34 4.24 -0.73
CA GLN A 48 1.73 5.41 -1.55
C GLN A 48 3.11 5.93 -1.14
N GLY A 49 3.97 6.19 -2.13
CA GLY A 49 5.27 6.83 -1.94
C GLY A 49 5.29 8.25 -2.50
N SER A 50 5.40 9.25 -1.64
CA SER A 50 5.55 10.65 -2.07
C SER A 50 6.93 10.92 -2.68
N ALA A 51 7.10 12.09 -3.32
CA ALA A 51 8.42 12.53 -3.76
C ALA A 51 9.42 12.66 -2.59
N GLY A 52 8.93 13.10 -1.42
CA GLY A 52 9.72 13.15 -0.19
C GLY A 52 10.12 11.76 0.31
N ALA A 53 9.22 10.78 0.24
CA ALA A 53 9.52 9.39 0.58
C ALA A 53 10.62 8.81 -0.33
N ARG A 54 10.54 9.07 -1.64
CA ARG A 54 11.59 8.66 -2.60
C ARG A 54 12.92 9.32 -2.30
N LYS A 55 12.93 10.61 -1.94
CA LYS A 55 14.16 11.34 -1.56
C LYS A 55 14.77 10.78 -0.26
N TYR A 56 13.95 10.38 0.69
CA TYR A 56 14.39 9.87 1.99
C TYR A 56 14.89 8.42 1.93
N ALA A 57 14.04 7.52 1.44
CA ALA A 57 14.31 6.07 1.47
C ALA A 57 15.04 5.57 0.21
N GLY A 58 14.96 6.31 -0.90
CA GLY A 58 15.42 5.85 -2.21
C GLY A 58 14.37 4.99 -2.92
N GLU A 59 14.25 5.19 -4.24
CA GLU A 59 13.27 4.48 -5.07
C GLU A 59 13.43 2.96 -5.04
N ALA A 60 14.68 2.49 -5.14
CA ALA A 60 14.97 1.05 -5.13
C ALA A 60 14.56 0.41 -3.79
N PHE A 61 14.82 1.08 -2.67
CA PHE A 61 14.45 0.57 -1.35
C PHE A 61 12.93 0.51 -1.20
N LEU A 62 12.22 1.60 -1.54
CA LEU A 62 10.76 1.62 -1.52
C LEU A 62 10.16 0.52 -2.39
N ARG A 63 10.67 0.31 -3.61
CA ARG A 63 10.20 -0.77 -4.49
C ARG A 63 10.33 -2.15 -3.82
N HIS A 64 11.50 -2.48 -3.28
CA HIS A 64 11.70 -3.79 -2.66
C HIS A 64 10.93 -3.95 -1.36
N LEU A 65 10.73 -2.87 -0.60
CA LEU A 65 9.92 -2.90 0.60
C LEU A 65 8.44 -3.23 0.27
N ILE A 66 7.89 -2.64 -0.79
CA ILE A 66 6.54 -2.95 -1.27
C ILE A 66 6.46 -4.38 -1.83
N MET A 67 7.47 -4.84 -2.56
CA MET A 67 7.51 -6.22 -3.06
C MET A 67 7.60 -7.27 -1.94
N ALA A 68 8.28 -6.95 -0.84
CA ALA A 68 8.36 -7.84 0.32
C ALA A 68 7.05 -7.92 1.11
N ALA A 69 6.23 -6.87 1.05
CA ALA A 69 4.91 -6.83 1.68
C ALA A 69 3.82 -7.53 0.85
N ALA A 70 4.01 -7.64 -0.46
CA ALA A 70 3.03 -8.20 -1.40
C ALA A 70 2.99 -9.73 -1.36
#